data_AF-A0A961ND99-F1
#
_entry.id   AF-A0A961ND99-F1
#
_cell.length_a   1.000
_cell.length_b   1.000
_cell.length_c   1.000
_cell.angle_alpha   90.00
_cell.angle_beta   90.00
_cell.angle_gamma   90.00
#
_symmetry.space_group_name_H-M   'P 1'
#
loop_
_entity.id
_entity.type
_entity.pdbx_description
1 polymer ?
#
loop_
_entity_poly.entity_id
_entity_poly.type
_entity_poly.pdbx_seq_one_letter_code
_entity_poly.pdbx_strand_id
1 'polypeptide(L)' 'MNEPPGARMRIALSGLTLAEQFRDETGADVLFFIDNIFRFTQAGSEVSALLGRIPSAV' A
#
# COMPACT_ATOMS: atom_id res chain seq x y z
N MET A 1 5.12 5.71 -12.96
CA MET A 1 5.46 5.09 -11.66
C MET A 1 6.91 4.67 -11.74
N ASN A 2 7.83 5.54 -11.32
CA ASN A 2 9.26 5.32 -11.51
C ASN A 2 9.93 4.74 -10.26
N GLU A 3 9.18 4.66 -9.15
CA GLU A 3 9.65 4.13 -7.89
C GLU A 3 9.67 2.60 -7.86
N PRO A 4 10.64 1.99 -7.16
CA PRO A 4 10.77 0.55 -7.06
C PRO A 4 9.52 -0.08 -6.42
N PRO A 5 9.21 -1.35 -6.74
CA PRO A 5 8.01 -2.03 -6.25
C PRO A 5 7.94 -2.08 -4.72
N GLY A 6 9.07 -2.14 -4.02
CA GLY A 6 9.09 -2.06 -2.55
C GLY A 6 8.51 -0.74 -2.02
N ALA A 7 8.88 0.40 -2.62
CA ALA A 7 8.33 1.70 -2.23
C ALA A 7 6.83 1.78 -2.55
N ARG A 8 6.43 1.32 -3.74
CA ARG A 8 5.02 1.29 -4.16
C ARG A 8 4.13 0.37 -3.30
N MET A 9 4.68 -0.76 -2.83
CA MET A 9 3.98 -1.68 -1.93
C MET A 9 3.80 -1.07 -0.52
N ARG A 10 4.65 -0.13 -0.10
CA ARG A 10 4.60 0.44 1.26
C ARG A 10 3.89 1.78 1.38
N ILE A 11 3.86 2.58 0.31
CA ILE A 11 3.33 3.94 0.38
C ILE A 11 1.87 4.02 0.88
N ALA A 12 1.03 3.04 0.53
CA ALA A 12 -0.34 2.98 1.02
C ALA A 12 -0.41 2.79 2.55
N LEU A 13 0.53 2.05 3.14
CA LEU A 13 0.61 1.85 4.58
C LEU A 13 1.09 3.12 5.29
N SER A 14 2.03 3.87 4.70
CA SER A 14 2.42 5.19 5.22
C SER A 14 1.25 6.18 5.23
N GLY A 15 0.44 6.19 4.16
CA GLY A 15 -0.80 6.96 4.11
C GLY A 15 -1.82 6.51 5.16
N LEU A 16 -1.95 5.20 5.37
CA LEU A 16 -2.81 4.63 6.41
C LEU A 16 -2.37 5.08 7.81
N THR A 17 -1.06 5.06 8.11
CA THR A 17 -0.54 5.52 9.41
C THR A 17 -0.90 6.98 9.68
N LEU A 18 -0.84 7.86 8.66
CA LEU A 18 -1.27 9.25 8.83
C LEU A 18 -2.78 9.36 9.04
N ALA A 19 -3.58 8.57 8.31
CA ALA A 19 -5.03 8.53 8.51
C ALA A 19 -5.41 8.03 9.91
N GLU A 20 -4.71 7.01 10.41
CA GLU A 20 -4.86 6.48 11.77
C GLU A 20 -4.49 7.54 12.81
N GLN A 21 -3.37 8.25 12.62
CA GLN A 21 -2.98 9.33 13.51
C GLN A 21 -4.05 10.42 13.59
N PHE A 22 -4.61 10.87 12.46
CA PHE A 22 -5.69 11.87 12.49
C PHE A 22 -6.94 11.34 13.20
N ARG A 23 -7.34 10.10 12.93
CA ARG A 23 -8.48 9.45 13.60
C ARG A 23 -8.27 9.39 15.11
N ASP A 24 -7.09 8.97 15.55
CA ASP A 24 -6.80 8.67 16.96
C ASP A 24 -6.50 9.93 17.80
N GLU A 25 -5.79 10.91 17.23
CA GLU A 25 -5.43 12.13 17.96
C GLU A 25 -6.57 13.17 17.98
N THR A 26 -7.33 13.29 16.88
CA THR A 26 -8.39 14.30 16.77
C THR A 26 -9.78 13.75 17.04
N GLY A 27 -9.94 12.43 17.02
CA GLY A 27 -11.24 11.76 17.13
C GLY A 27 -12.16 11.98 15.94
N ALA A 28 -11.65 12.48 14.81
CA ALA A 28 -12.44 12.79 13.63
C ALA A 28 -12.65 11.56 12.73
N ASP A 29 -13.77 11.55 12.01
CA ASP A 29 -14.01 10.61 10.92
C ASP A 29 -13.07 10.92 9.74
N VAL A 30 -12.23 9.97 9.36
CA VAL A 30 -11.23 10.14 8.31
C VAL A 30 -11.67 9.43 7.04
N LEU A 31 -11.85 10.20 5.96
CA LEU A 31 -12.03 9.64 4.62
C LEU A 31 -10.66 9.48 3.94
N PHE A 32 -10.19 8.24 3.84
CA PHE A 32 -8.90 7.91 3.25
C PHE A 32 -9.05 7.46 1.79
N PHE A 33 -8.46 8.22 0.85
CA PHE A 33 -8.45 7.90 -0.57
C PHE A 33 -7.15 7.23 -0.98
N ILE A 34 -7.27 6.02 -1.54
CA ILE A 34 -6.16 5.34 -2.19
C ILE A 34 -6.35 5.48 -3.70
N ASP A 35 -5.48 6.24 -4.36
CA ASP A 35 -5.48 6.32 -5.82
C ASP A 35 -4.97 5.01 -6.42
N ASN A 36 -5.87 4.32 -7.13
CA ASN A 36 -5.60 3.10 -7.87
C ASN A 36 -5.03 1.96 -6.99
N ILE A 37 -5.88 1.38 -6.15
CA ILE A 37 -5.55 0.28 -5.24
C ILE A 37 -4.92 -0.94 -5.94
N PHE A 38 -5.21 -1.16 -7.22
CA PHE A 38 -4.60 -2.24 -8.00
C PHE A 38 -3.07 -2.13 -8.05
N ARG A 39 -2.52 -0.91 -8.03
CA ARG A 39 -1.06 -0.69 -8.06
C ARG A 39 -0.36 -1.18 -6.79
N PHE A 40 -1.05 -1.16 -5.64
CA PHE A 40 -0.54 -1.74 -4.40
C PHE A 40 -0.42 -3.26 -4.52
N THR A 41 -1.47 -3.93 -5.02
CA THR A 41 -1.47 -5.38 -5.25
C THR A 41 -0.41 -5.78 -6.28
N GLN A 42 -0.34 -5.06 -7.40
CA GLN A 42 0.66 -5.31 -8.46
C GLN A 42 2.10 -5.21 -7.91
N ALA A 43 2.41 -4.17 -7.14
CA ALA A 43 3.71 -4.02 -6.51
C ALA A 43 4.00 -5.16 -5.52
N GLY A 44 2.98 -5.63 -4.79
CA GLY A 44 3.07 -6.82 -3.94
C GLY A 44 3.45 -8.09 -4.73
N SER A 45 2.84 -8.30 -5.89
CA SER A 45 3.19 -9.44 -6.77
C SER A 45 4.62 -9.34 -7.32
N GLU A 46 5.07 -8.13 -7.70
CA GLU A 46 6.45 -7.89 -8.13
C GLU A 46 7.45 -8.18 -7.00
N VAL A 47 7.20 -7.70 -5.78
CA VAL A 47 8.04 -8.01 -4.61
C VAL A 47 8.04 -9.50 -4.30
N SER A 48 6.88 -10.17 -4.39
CA SER A 48 6.76 -11.61 -4.15
C SER A 48 7.59 -12.43 -5.15
N ALA A 49 7.59 -12.04 -6.43
CA ALA A 49 8.42 -12.67 -7.46
C ALA A 49 9.92 -12.46 -7.20
N LEU A 50 10.33 -11.26 -6.79
CA LEU A 50 11.73 -10.96 -6.43
C LEU A 50 12.21 -11.78 -5.22
N LEU A 51 11.30 -12.19 -4.33
CA LEU A 51 11.58 -13.07 -3.19
C LEU A 51 11.51 -14.56 -3.52
N GLY A 52 11.33 -14.94 -4.80
CA GLY A 52 11.35 -16.34 -5.24
C GLY A 52 10.10 -17.15 -4.85
N ARG A 53 8.99 -16.48 -4.52
CA ARG A 53 7.73 -17.17 -4.19
C ARG A 53 7.03 -17.61 -5.48
N ILE A 54 6.42 -18.79 -5.46
CA ILE A 54 5.63 -19.31 -6.57
C ILE A 54 4.41 -18.39 -6.78
N PRO A 55 4.16 -17.88 -8.00
CA PRO A 55 2.98 -17.08 -8.28
C PRO A 55 1.70 -17.86 -8.01
N SER A 56 0.72 -17.21 -7.39
CA SER A 56 -0.63 -17.73 -7.25
C SER A 56 -1.55 -17.00 -8.22
N ALA A 57 -2.60 -17.67 -8.70
CA ALA A 57 -3.53 -17.14 -9.69
C ALA A 57 -4.68 -16.31 -9.09
N VAL A 58 -4.50 -15.79 -7.88
CA VAL A 58 -5.52 -15.02 -7.12
C VAL A 58 -5.31 -13.52 -7.28
#